data_AF-A0A7W0NKM1-F1
#
_entry.id   AF-A0A7W0NKM1-F1
#
_cell.length_a   1.000
_cell.length_b   1.000
_cell.length_c   1.000
_cell.angle_alpha   90.00
_cell.angle_beta   90.00
_cell.angle_gamma   90.00
#
_symmetry.space_group_name_H-M   'P 1'
#
loop_
_entity.id
_entity.type
_entity.pdbx_description
1 polymer ?
#
loop_
_entity_poly.entity_id
_entity_poly.type
_entity_poly.pdbx_seq_one_letter_code
_entity_poly.pdbx_strand_id
1 'polypeptide(L)' 'MTTHLLLAYAVLWATLMRALLVRARVLPASCARCGMLFERRELGATICRCDRG' A
#
# COMPACT_ATOMS: atom_id res chain seq x y z
N MET A 1 7.04 -30.06 4.72
CA MET A 1 5.81 -29.53 4.07
C MET A 1 5.19 -28.36 4.83
N THR A 2 5.14 -28.39 6.16
CA THR A 2 4.49 -27.38 7.03
C THR A 2 5.07 -25.97 6.89
N THR A 3 6.37 -25.86 6.66
CA THR A 3 7.07 -24.57 6.49
C THR A 3 6.55 -23.78 5.29
N HIS A 4 6.22 -24.45 4.18
CA HIS A 4 5.66 -23.80 2.99
C HIS A 4 4.25 -23.27 3.24
N LEU A 5 3.45 -23.99 4.01
CA LEU A 5 2.11 -23.55 4.42
C LEU A 5 2.18 -22.33 5.33
N LEU A 6 3.12 -22.32 6.28
CA LEU A 6 3.35 -21.17 7.15
C LEU A 6 3.82 -19.94 6.37
N LEU A 7 4.72 -20.12 5.40
CA LEU A 7 5.17 -19.03 4.53
C LEU A 7 4.03 -18.46 3.68
N ALA A 8 3.24 -19.32 3.03
CA ALA A 8 2.09 -18.88 2.24
C ALA A 8 1.06 -18.15 3.11
N TYR A 9 0.79 -18.65 4.32
CA TYR A 9 -0.09 -18.00 5.29
C TYR A 9 0.44 -16.63 5.71
N ALA A 10 1.74 -16.52 6.03
CA ALA A 10 2.37 -15.27 6.42
C ALA A 10 2.30 -14.21 5.30
N VAL A 11 2.52 -14.61 4.05
CA VAL A 11 2.40 -13.73 2.88
C VAL A 11 0.95 -13.25 2.72
N LEU A 12 -0.02 -14.15 2.81
CA LEU A 12 -1.44 -13.79 2.73
C LEU A 12 -1.85 -12.84 3.86
N TRP A 13 -1.35 -13.08 5.07
CA TRP A 13 -1.59 -12.19 6.21
C TRP A 13 -0.99 -10.80 6.01
N ALA A 14 0.25 -10.74 5.50
CA ALA A 14 0.95 -9.48 5.24
C ALA A 14 0.25 -8.64 4.17
N THR A 15 -0.25 -9.26 3.09
CA THR A 15 -1.01 -8.54 2.05
C THR A 15 -2.32 -8.01 2.57
N LEU A 16 -3.04 -8.78 3.39
CA LEU A 16 -4.31 -8.38 3.99
C LEU A 16 -4.13 -7.22 4.97
N MET A 17 -3.11 -7.28 5.82
CA MET A 17 -2.71 -6.18 6.70
C MET A 17 -2.38 -4.93 5.90
N ARG A 18 -1.56 -5.07 4.84
CA ARG A 18 -1.18 -3.92 4.00
C ARG A 18 -2.39 -3.27 3.34
N ALA A 19 -3.35 -4.06 2.86
CA ALA A 19 -4.61 -3.57 2.32
C ALA A 19 -5.44 -2.82 3.38
N LEU A 20 -5.52 -3.36 4.61
CA LEU A 20 -6.19 -2.71 5.74
C LEU A 20 -5.50 -1.39 6.14
N LEU A 21 -4.16 -1.36 6.18
CA LEU A 21 -3.35 -0.17 6.50
C LEU A 21 -3.55 0.95 5.47
N VAL A 22 -3.62 0.60 4.18
CA VAL A 22 -3.95 1.54 3.09
C VAL A 22 -5.40 2.04 3.23
N ARG A 23 -6.35 1.14 3.49
CA ARG A 23 -7.78 1.49 3.66
C ARG A 23 -8.04 2.34 4.90
N ALA A 24 -7.38 2.04 6.00
CA ALA A 24 -7.47 2.76 7.26
C ALA A 24 -6.73 4.11 7.23
N ARG A 25 -6.07 4.46 6.12
CA ARG A 25 -5.27 5.67 5.93
C ARG A 25 -4.19 5.90 7.00
N VAL A 26 -3.81 4.83 7.70
CA VAL A 26 -2.71 4.80 8.68
C VAL A 26 -1.39 5.01 7.93
N LEU A 27 -1.26 4.44 6.73
CA LEU A 27 -0.35 4.93 5.72
C LEU A 27 -1.13 5.84 4.76
N PRO A 28 -0.57 6.99 4.35
CA PRO A 28 -1.21 7.81 3.34
C PRO A 28 -1.45 6.94 2.09
N ALA A 29 -2.61 7.11 1.46
CA ALA A 29 -2.93 6.45 0.20
C ALA A 29 -1.81 6.78 -0.80
N SER A 30 -0.91 5.83 -0.99
CA SER A 30 0.24 5.93 -1.87
C SER A 30 -0.02 5.04 -3.06
N CYS A 31 0.35 5.51 -4.24
CA CYS A 31 0.14 4.75 -5.45
C CYS A 31 1.05 3.53 -5.46
N ALA A 32 0.48 2.34 -5.68
CA ALA A 32 1.24 1.08 -5.77
C ALA A 32 2.27 1.08 -6.92
N ARG A 33 2.10 1.94 -7.93
CA ARG A 33 3.00 2.04 -9.09
C ARG A 33 4.16 3.02 -8.87
N CYS A 34 3.93 4.11 -8.14
CA CYS A 34 4.89 5.21 -8.05
C CYS A 34 5.38 5.51 -6.62
N GLY A 35 4.74 4.92 -5.60
CA GLY A 35 5.05 5.16 -4.18
C GLY A 35 4.66 6.55 -3.65
N MET A 36 4.22 7.48 -4.51
CA MET A 36 3.86 8.85 -4.13
C MET A 36 2.45 8.92 -3.56
N LEU A 37 2.21 9.89 -2.67
CA LEU A 37 0.91 10.15 -2.05
C LEU A 37 -0.10 10.63 -3.10
N PHE A 38 -1.35 10.19 -2.98
CA PHE A 38 -2.48 10.65 -3.78
C PHE A 38 -3.03 12.01 -3.32
N GLU A 39 -2.82 12.39 -2.06
CA GLU A 39 -3.37 13.62 -1.48
C GLU A 39 -2.26 14.59 -1.09
N ARG A 40 -2.39 15.86 -1.49
CA ARG A 40 -1.53 16.94 -0.98
C ARG A 40 -1.94 17.27 0.45
N ARG A 41 -1.18 16.79 1.42
CA ARG A 41 -1.32 17.27 2.81
C ARG A 41 -0.68 18.64 3.04
N GLU A 42 0.22 19.05 2.14
CA GLU A 42 1.00 20.29 2.27
C GLU A 42 1.04 21.00 0.91
N LEU A 43 0.84 22.33 0.88
CA LEU A 43 0.88 23.16 -0.34
C LEU A 43 2.28 23.12 -0.98
N GLY A 44 2.56 22.05 -1.73
CA GLY A 44 3.86 21.82 -2.36
C GLY A 44 4.19 20.34 -2.60
N ALA A 45 3.51 19.40 -1.93
CA ALA A 45 3.82 17.98 -2.06
C ALA A 45 3.50 17.43 -3.47
N THR A 46 4.40 16.58 -3.98
CA THR A 46 4.26 15.87 -5.27
C THR A 46 3.14 14.85 -5.19
N ILE A 47 2.11 15.02 -6.02
CA ILE A 47 1.00 14.06 -6.15
C ILE A 47 1.37 12.99 -7.16
N CYS A 48 1.00 11.72 -6.91
CA CYS A 48 1.06 10.72 -7.95
C CYS A 48 0.11 11.06 -9.13
N ARG A 49 0.62 11.01 -10.36
CA ARG A 49 -0.16 11.19 -11.61
C ARG A 49 -0.42 9.89 -12.35
N CYS A 50 -0.13 8.73 -11.76
CA CYS A 50 -0.26 7.43 -12.42
C CYS A 50 -1.68 7.02 -12.79
N ASP A 51 -2.70 7.76 -12.34
CA ASP A 51 -4.10 7.62 -12.79
C ASP A 51 -4.32 8.15 -14.23
N ARG A 52 -3.40 8.99 -14.74
CA ARG A 52 -3.53 9.67 -16.04
C ARG A 52 -2.75 8.98 -17.18
N GLY A 53 -2.54 7.67 -17.11
CA GLY A 53 -1.78 6.89 -18.10
C GLY A 53 -2.28 5.47 -18.28
#